data_AF-A0A7C4B9J5-F1
#
_entry.id   AF-A0A7C4B9J5-F1
#
_cell.length_a   1.000
_cell.length_b   1.000
_cell.length_c   1.000
_cell.angle_alpha   90.00
_cell.angle_beta   90.00
_cell.angle_gamma   90.00
#
_symmetry.space_group_name_H-M   'P 1'
#
loop_
_entity.id
_entity.type
_entity.pdbx_description
1 polymer ?
#
loop_
_entity_poly.entity_id
_entity_poly.type
_entity_poly.pdbx_seq_one_letter_code
_entity_poly.pdbx_strand_id
1 'polypeptide(L)' 'MFEEGVLSVITLVEFLRGVPEEKRERVKSLLEESYRILGFDNKTILVYCRLYSELRGEENLYLRLTCC' A
#
# COMPACT_ATOMS: atom_id res chain seq x y z
N MET A 1 4.61 25.81 9.47
CA MET A 1 5.35 25.10 8.40
C MET A 1 4.42 23.98 7.95
N PHE A 2 4.03 23.94 6.67
CA PHE A 2 3.21 22.85 6.16
C PHE A 2 4.15 21.69 5.83
N GLU A 3 4.00 20.57 6.51
CA GLU A 3 4.69 19.33 6.14
C GLU A 3 3.98 18.74 4.92
N GLU A 4 4.75 18.35 3.91
CA GLU A 4 4.23 17.67 2.74
C GLU A 4 3.64 16.32 3.18
N GLY A 5 2.36 16.10 2.86
CA GLY A 5 1.69 14.85 3.16
C GLY A 5 2.33 13.70 2.37
N VAL A 6 2.35 12.51 2.97
CA VAL A 6 2.96 11.34 2.36
C VAL A 6 1.95 10.20 2.32
N LEU A 7 1.84 9.54 1.17
CA LEU A 7 0.99 8.35 0.99
C LEU A 7 1.83 7.16 0.56
N SER A 8 1.51 5.97 1.08
CA SER A 8 2.08 4.74 0.55
C SER A 8 1.44 4.39 -0.80
N VAL A 9 2.19 3.71 -1.67
CA VAL A 9 1.64 3.18 -2.92
C VAL A 9 0.46 2.22 -2.68
N ILE A 10 0.46 1.47 -1.56
CA ILE A 10 -0.67 0.62 -1.18
C ILE A 10 -1.92 1.46 -0.94
N THR A 11 -1.81 2.55 -0.18
CA THR A 11 -2.93 3.46 0.10
C THR A 11 -3.48 4.06 -1.18
N LEU A 12 -2.60 4.48 -2.10
CA LEU A 12 -3.02 5.00 -3.41
C LEU A 12 -3.79 3.95 -4.22
N VAL A 13 -3.29 2.70 -4.26
CA VAL A 13 -3.97 1.59 -4.95
C VAL A 13 -5.35 1.33 -4.33
N GLU A 14 -5.43 1.17 -3.01
CA GLU A 14 -6.69 0.88 -2.32
C GLU A 14 -7.71 2.00 -2.49
N PHE A 15 -7.27 3.26 -2.47
CA PHE A 15 -8.14 4.39 -2.76
C PHE A 15 -8.70 4.32 -4.18
N LEU A 16 -7.84 4.09 -5.18
CA LEU A 16 -8.24 4.02 -6.59
C LEU A 16 -9.14 2.82 -6.91
N ARG A 17 -9.10 1.72 -6.12
CA ARG A 17 -10.03 0.59 -6.27
C ARG A 17 -11.49 1.00 -6.09
N GLY A 18 -11.75 1.99 -5.23
CA GLY A 18 -13.09 2.55 -5.02
C GLY A 18 -13.50 3.60 -6.06
N VAL A 19 -12.61 3.98 -6.99
CA VAL A 19 -12.84 5.04 -7.97
C VAL A 19 -13.29 4.43 -9.31
N PRO A 20 -14.35 4.95 -9.95
CA PRO A 20 -14.75 4.55 -11.30
C PRO A 20 -13.61 4.69 -12.31
N GLU A 21 -13.50 3.73 -13.23
CA GLU A 21 -12.36 3.60 -14.15
C GLU A 21 -12.08 4.88 -14.92
N GLU A 22 -13.14 5.53 -15.43
CA GLU A 22 -13.06 6.77 -16.21
C GLU A 22 -12.56 7.98 -15.41
N LYS A 23 -12.49 7.88 -14.08
CA LYS A 23 -11.99 8.93 -13.17
C LYS A 23 -10.63 8.62 -12.56
N ARG A 24 -10.15 7.37 -12.64
CA ARG A 24 -8.95 6.90 -11.91
C ARG A 24 -7.70 7.72 -12.23
N GLU A 25 -7.46 7.99 -13.51
CA GLU A 25 -6.29 8.75 -13.94
C GLU A 25 -6.29 10.17 -13.35
N ARG A 26 -7.41 10.89 -13.50
CA ARG A 26 -7.54 12.25 -12.95
C ARG A 26 -7.36 12.27 -11.43
N VAL A 27 -7.97 11.32 -10.73
CA VAL A 27 -7.86 11.23 -9.26
C VAL A 27 -6.44 10.87 -8.82
N LYS A 28 -5.77 9.97 -9.54
CA LYS A 28 -4.37 9.62 -9.29
C LYS A 28 -3.47 10.84 -9.41
N SER A 29 -3.59 11.62 -10.49
CA SER A 29 -2.77 12.82 -10.69
C SER A 29 -2.96 13.85 -9.56
N LEU A 30 -4.20 14.11 -9.14
CA LEU A 30 -4.48 15.02 -8.04
C LEU A 30 -3.85 14.57 -6.71
N LEU A 31 -3.84 13.25 -6.44
CA LEU A 31 -3.19 12.70 -5.25
C LEU A 31 -1.67 12.79 -5.34
N GLU A 32 -1.08 12.53 -6.51
CA GLU A 32 0.37 12.65 -6.75
C GLU A 32 0.87 14.11 -6.73
N GLU A 33 0.01 15.06 -7.10
CA GLU A 33 0.28 16.50 -6.97
C GLU A 33 0.17 16.99 -5.52
N SER A 34 -0.69 16.36 -4.72
CA SER A 34 -0.97 16.78 -3.33
C SER A 34 -0.10 16.06 -2.29
N TYR A 35 0.41 14.87 -2.62
CA TYR A 35 1.14 14.01 -1.70
C TYR A 35 2.35 13.40 -2.38
N ARG A 36 3.45 13.30 -1.62
CA ARG A 36 4.57 12.46 -2.03
C ARG A 36 4.17 10.99 -1.90
N ILE A 37 4.25 10.26 -3.01
CA ILE A 37 3.99 8.81 -3.02
C ILE A 37 5.26 8.04 -2.64
N LEU A 38 5.19 7.27 -1.56
CA LEU A 38 6.22 6.32 -1.18
C LEU A 38 5.92 4.95 -1.79
N GLY A 39 6.77 4.58 -2.75
CA GLY A 39 6.87 3.20 -3.23
C GLY A 39 7.45 2.28 -2.17
N PHE A 40 7.33 0.97 -2.41
CA PHE A 40 7.92 -0.05 -1.57
C PHE A 40 9.24 -0.51 -2.18
N ASP A 41 10.31 -0.40 -1.40
CA ASP A 41 11.59 -1.00 -1.74
C ASP A 41 11.71 -2.43 -1.17
N ASN A 42 12.75 -3.16 -1.58
CA ASN A 42 12.97 -4.54 -1.12
C ASN A 42 13.05 -4.64 0.41
N LYS A 43 13.60 -3.63 1.08
CA LYS A 43 13.70 -3.62 2.55
C LYS A 43 12.32 -3.50 3.19
N THR A 44 11.48 -2.59 2.70
CA THR A 44 10.11 -2.40 3.16
C THR A 44 9.28 -3.66 2.95
N ILE A 45 9.44 -4.32 1.80
CA ILE A 45 8.77 -5.59 1.50
C ILE A 45 9.19 -6.68 2.50
N LEU A 46 10.49 -6.85 2.75
CA LEU A 46 10.98 -7.86 3.69
C LEU A 46 10.50 -7.59 5.12
N VAL A 47 10.50 -6.33 5.57
CA VAL A 47 9.97 -5.94 6.88
C VAL A 47 8.48 -6.24 6.96
N TYR A 48 7.71 -5.88 5.93
CA TYR A 48 6.28 -6.19 5.87
C TYR A 48 6.02 -7.70 6.00
N CYS A 49 6.73 -8.54 5.23
CA CYS A 49 6.57 -10.00 5.30
C CYS A 49 6.93 -10.56 6.68
N ARG A 50 7.99 -10.04 7.30
CA ARG A 50 8.38 -10.40 8.67
C ARG A 50 7.27 -10.04 9.66
N LEU A 51 6.80 -8.80 9.64
CA LEU A 51 5.73 -8.34 10.53
C LEU A 51 4.46 -9.14 10.34
N TYR A 52 4.07 -9.42 9.09
CA TYR A 52 2.94 -10.27 8.77
C TYR A 52 3.11 -11.67 9.36
N SER A 53 4.29 -12.27 9.23
CA SER A 53 4.58 -13.61 9.77
C SER A 53 4.58 -13.62 11.30
N GLU A 54 5.05 -12.56 11.95
CA GLU A 54 5.03 -12.42 13.40
C GLU A 54 3.59 -12.26 13.92
N LEU A 55 2.79 -11.38 13.29
CA LEU A 55 1.38 -11.17 13.65
C LEU A 55 0.51 -12.39 13.35
N ARG A 56 0.80 -13.11 12.26
CA ARG A 56 0.14 -14.39 11.92
C ARG A 56 0.70 -15.57 12.72
N GLY A 57 1.89 -15.45 13.26
CA GLY A 57 2.59 -16.49 14.02
C GLY A 57 1.98 -16.77 15.40
N GLU A 58 1.07 -15.92 15.85
CA GLU A 58 0.16 -16.22 16.96
C GLU A 58 -1.09 -17.02 16.53
N GLU A 59 -1.33 -17.18 15.22
CA GLU A 59 -2.37 -18.06 14.66
C GLU A 59 -1.78 -19.08 13.67
N ASN A 60 -1.15 -20.10 14.25
CA ASN A 60 -0.90 -21.43 13.68
C ASN A 60 -0.30 -21.55 12.26
N LEU A 61 0.80 -22.33 12.19
CA LEU A 61 1.18 -23.13 11.03
C LEU A 61 -0.06 -23.65 10.27
N TYR A 62 0.03 -23.71 8.94
CA TYR A 62 -0.99 -24.20 7.98
C TYR A 62 -1.94 -23.13 7.40
N LEU A 63 -1.45 -22.41 6.39
CA LEU A 63 -2.14 -22.03 5.13
C LEU A 63 -1.09 -21.26 4.30
N ARG A 64 -0.07 -21.96 3.75
CA ARG A 64 -0.10 -22.60 2.43
C ARG A 64 -0.83 -21.75 1.38
N LEU A 65 -0.04 -21.06 0.55
CA LEU A 65 -0.33 -20.80 -0.87
C LEU A 65 -1.68 -20.16 -1.19
N THR A 66 -1.88 -18.90 -0.85
CA THR A 66 -2.73 -17.96 -1.63
C THR A 66 -2.38 -16.54 -1.21
N CYS A 67 -1.29 -15.99 -1.75
CA CYS A 67 -1.20 -14.56 -1.95
C CYS A 67 -0.96 -14.40 -3.44
N CYS A 68 -2.02 -14.00 -4.14
CA CYS A 68 -2.31 -14.15 -5.56
C CYS A 68 -2.77 -15.55 -6.00
#